data_AF-A0A956GSM2-F1
#
_entry.id   AF-A0A956GSM2-F1
#
_cell.length_a   1.000
_cell.length_b   1.000
_cell.length_c   1.000
_cell.angle_alpha   90.00
_cell.angle_beta   90.00
_cell.angle_gamma   90.00
#
_symmetry.space_group_name_H-M   'P 1'
#
loop_
_entity.id
_entity.type
_entity.pdbx_description
1 polymer ?
#
loop_
_entity_poly.entity_id
_entity_poly.type
_entity_poly.pdbx_seq_one_letter_code
_entity_poly.pdbx_strand_id
1 'polypeptide(L)'
;MSSMQQPNVYAPAFTINPVARLKLVALDPKETLVITAQFNPKEIQIDSSATWAPHRHKGGRPTDLEFTGRNPRTVTLELMFDASEVAEGSLREPLEALDKLLQNVSETGDLRRPPAVRVVWGAGTKGGDLPDFSAVVESISVKHTMFGADGRCLRAIANVKLKEATFARSR
;
A
#
# COMPACT_ATOMS: atom_id res chain seq x y z
N MET A 1 16.88 -47.12 -19.16
CA MET A 1 15.61 -46.43 -18.80
C MET A 1 15.90 -45.55 -17.60
N SER A 2 16.37 -44.31 -17.82
CA SER A 2 16.69 -43.38 -16.72
C SER A 2 15.41 -42.80 -16.15
N SER A 3 15.16 -43.02 -14.86
CA SER A 3 14.08 -42.35 -14.14
C SER A 3 14.46 -40.88 -13.95
N MET A 4 13.70 -39.97 -14.58
CA MET A 4 13.74 -38.55 -14.27
C MET A 4 13.18 -38.36 -12.85
N GLN A 5 14.05 -38.03 -11.90
CA GLN A 5 13.65 -37.62 -10.57
C GLN A 5 13.17 -36.17 -10.63
N GLN A 6 11.90 -35.94 -10.33
CA GLN A 6 11.32 -34.59 -10.28
C GLN A 6 12.01 -33.76 -9.17
N PRO A 7 12.26 -32.46 -9.39
CA PRO A 7 12.86 -31.61 -8.37
C PRO A 7 11.87 -31.41 -7.21
N ASN A 8 12.33 -31.76 -6.02
CA ASN A 8 11.59 -31.59 -4.77
C ASN A 8 11.38 -30.09 -4.52
N VAL A 9 10.15 -29.60 -4.67
CA VAL A 9 9.79 -28.20 -4.40
C VAL A 9 9.79 -28.02 -2.88
N TYR A 10 10.84 -27.43 -2.34
CA TYR A 10 10.96 -27.12 -0.92
C TYR A 10 9.91 -26.06 -0.57
N ALA A 11 8.83 -26.44 0.12
CA ALA A 11 7.94 -25.47 0.75
C ALA A 11 8.71 -24.82 1.91
N PRO A 12 8.91 -23.49 1.91
CA PRO A 12 9.59 -22.85 3.04
C PRO A 12 8.73 -22.99 4.30
N ALA A 13 9.35 -23.37 5.41
CA ALA A 13 8.70 -23.40 6.70
C ALA A 13 8.21 -21.99 7.06
N PHE A 14 6.91 -21.83 7.28
CA PHE A 14 6.29 -20.57 7.66
C PHE A 14 6.60 -20.27 9.13
N THR A 15 7.48 -19.30 9.39
CA THR A 15 7.66 -18.74 10.73
C THR A 15 6.61 -17.65 10.94
N ILE A 16 5.57 -17.96 11.70
CA ILE A 16 4.56 -16.97 12.08
C ILE A 16 5.18 -16.04 13.12
N ASN A 17 5.35 -14.76 12.80
CA ASN A 17 5.58 -13.72 13.81
C ASN A 17 4.22 -13.15 14.24
N PRO A 18 3.71 -13.49 15.43
CA PRO A 18 2.33 -13.19 15.82
C PRO A 18 2.07 -11.69 16.11
N VAL A 19 3.09 -10.81 16.08
CA VAL A 19 2.97 -9.41 16.53
C VAL A 19 3.34 -8.39 15.46
N ALA A 20 3.68 -8.81 14.24
CA ALA A 20 4.03 -7.87 13.18
C ALA A 20 2.80 -7.03 12.75
N ARG A 21 2.93 -5.71 12.85
CA ARG A 21 1.91 -4.75 12.40
C ARG A 21 2.27 -4.17 11.03
N LEU A 22 1.26 -3.94 10.19
CA LEU A 22 1.44 -3.22 8.93
C LEU A 22 1.88 -1.78 9.21
N LYS A 23 2.80 -1.28 8.39
CA LYS A 23 3.31 0.09 8.43
C LYS A 23 3.27 0.72 7.04
N LEU A 24 2.88 1.99 6.99
CA LEU A 24 3.13 2.89 5.87
C LEU A 24 4.32 3.77 6.24
N VAL A 25 5.42 3.63 5.53
CA VAL A 25 6.69 4.32 5.80
C VAL A 25 6.94 5.34 4.71
N ALA A 26 6.94 6.63 5.05
CA ALA A 26 7.39 7.68 4.15
C ALA A 26 8.90 7.53 3.88
N LEU A 27 9.28 7.72 2.61
CA LEU A 27 10.63 7.49 2.12
C LEU A 27 11.40 8.77 1.79
N ASP A 28 10.73 9.92 1.79
CA ASP A 28 11.34 11.19 1.42
C ASP A 28 12.14 11.78 2.61
N PRO A 29 13.33 12.36 2.35
CA PRO A 29 14.34 12.65 3.38
C PRO A 29 13.95 13.72 4.41
N LYS A 30 12.91 14.52 4.13
CA LYS A 30 12.44 15.58 5.04
C LYS A 30 11.40 15.11 6.04
N GLU A 31 10.73 13.99 5.81
CA GLU A 31 9.67 13.48 6.67
C GLU A 31 9.84 12.00 6.96
N THR A 32 10.41 11.68 8.12
CA THR A 32 10.40 10.30 8.66
C THR A 32 9.03 10.02 9.29
N LEU A 33 7.99 9.99 8.46
CA LEU A 33 6.62 9.67 8.88
C LEU A 33 6.37 8.17 8.77
N VAL A 34 6.01 7.53 9.88
CA VAL A 34 5.67 6.11 9.92
C VAL A 34 4.30 5.94 10.56
N ILE A 35 3.34 5.44 9.79
CA ILE A 35 2.01 5.11 10.28
C ILE A 35 1.96 3.62 10.54
N THR A 36 1.78 3.22 11.79
CA THR A 36 1.59 1.81 12.17
C THR A 36 0.11 1.53 12.32
N ALA A 37 -0.38 0.49 11.66
CA ALA A 37 -1.76 0.06 11.77
C ALA A 37 -2.07 -0.33 13.23
N GLN A 38 -3.15 0.21 13.80
CA GLN A 38 -3.59 -0.18 15.15
C GLN A 38 -4.06 -1.62 15.16
N PHE A 39 -4.84 -1.98 14.13
CA PHE A 39 -5.27 -3.32 13.80
C PHE A 39 -4.79 -3.64 12.40
N ASN A 40 -4.26 -4.85 12.20
CA ASN A 40 -3.86 -5.27 10.87
C ASN A 40 -5.08 -5.34 9.94
N PRO A 41 -4.94 -4.96 8.66
CA PRO A 41 -6.03 -5.10 7.70
C PRO A 41 -6.40 -6.57 7.55
N LYS A 42 -7.69 -6.84 7.33
CA LYS A 42 -8.19 -8.20 7.05
C LYS A 42 -7.78 -8.67 5.65
N GLU A 43 -7.63 -7.74 4.72
CA GLU A 43 -7.25 -7.99 3.34
C GLU A 43 -6.42 -6.82 2.79
N ILE A 44 -5.58 -7.12 1.81
CA ILE A 44 -4.85 -6.12 1.01
C ILE A 44 -5.04 -6.53 -0.43
N GLN A 45 -5.65 -5.65 -1.24
CA GLN A 45 -5.85 -5.89 -2.66
C GLN A 45 -4.72 -5.26 -3.46
N ILE A 46 -4.09 -6.03 -4.36
CA ILE A 46 -3.05 -5.55 -5.27
C ILE A 46 -3.51 -5.79 -6.71
N ASP A 47 -3.87 -4.72 -7.40
CA ASP A 47 -4.29 -4.77 -8.79
C ASP A 47 -3.08 -4.56 -9.72
N SER A 48 -2.89 -5.49 -10.66
CA SER A 48 -1.89 -5.42 -11.72
C SER A 48 -2.57 -5.55 -13.08
N SER A 49 -2.25 -4.70 -14.04
CA SER A 49 -2.79 -4.81 -15.40
C SER A 49 -1.73 -4.54 -16.47
N ALA A 50 -1.98 -5.12 -17.65
CA ALA A 50 -1.17 -4.94 -18.85
C ALA A 50 -2.07 -4.46 -19.99
N THR A 51 -1.52 -3.61 -20.84
CA THR A 51 -2.20 -3.06 -22.01
C THR A 51 -1.76 -3.83 -23.25
N TRP A 52 -2.74 -4.24 -24.05
CA TRP A 52 -2.56 -5.02 -25.28
C TRP A 52 -3.28 -4.30 -26.42
N ALA A 53 -2.62 -4.13 -27.55
CA ALA A 53 -3.20 -3.53 -28.75
C ALA A 53 -3.42 -4.59 -29.84
N PRO A 54 -4.52 -4.50 -30.60
CA PRO A 54 -4.74 -5.40 -31.73
C PRO A 54 -3.74 -5.10 -32.86
N HIS A 55 -2.95 -6.10 -33.25
CA HIS A 55 -2.04 -6.02 -34.38
C HIS A 55 -2.81 -6.32 -35.68
N ARG A 56 -2.83 -5.37 -36.63
CA ARG A 56 -3.57 -5.51 -37.89
C ARG A 56 -2.63 -5.83 -39.04
N HIS A 57 -2.65 -7.08 -39.50
CA HIS A 57 -2.04 -7.44 -40.77
C HIS A 57 -2.93 -6.99 -41.95
N LYS A 58 -2.32 -6.54 -43.06
CA LYS A 58 -3.07 -6.25 -44.30
C LYS A 58 -3.75 -7.53 -44.79
N GLY A 59 -5.08 -7.58 -44.71
CA GLY A 59 -5.92 -8.68 -45.23
C GLY A 59 -6.26 -9.80 -44.25
N GLY A 60 -5.77 -9.76 -43.00
CA GLY A 60 -6.05 -10.77 -41.97
C GLY A 60 -7.13 -10.34 -40.97
N ARG A 61 -7.83 -11.31 -40.35
CA ARG A 61 -8.70 -11.02 -39.19
C ARG A 61 -7.84 -10.50 -38.02
N PRO A 62 -8.31 -9.51 -37.25
CA PRO A 62 -7.55 -8.95 -36.14
C PRO A 62 -7.61 -9.92 -34.95
N THR A 63 -6.77 -10.95 -34.93
CA THR A 63 -6.67 -11.92 -33.81
C THR A 63 -5.37 -11.81 -33.05
N ASP A 64 -4.38 -11.09 -33.58
CA ASP A 64 -3.06 -10.97 -32.96
C ASP A 64 -3.03 -9.78 -32.01
N LEU A 65 -2.48 -9.99 -30.82
CA LEU A 65 -2.34 -8.97 -29.78
C LEU A 65 -0.86 -8.65 -29.57
N GLU A 66 -0.56 -7.35 -29.51
CA GLU A 66 0.75 -6.82 -29.23
C GLU A 66 0.78 -6.22 -27.83
N PHE A 67 1.76 -6.64 -27.02
CA PHE A 67 1.96 -6.08 -25.69
C PHE A 67 2.50 -4.65 -25.80
N THR A 68 1.76 -3.67 -25.28
CA THR A 68 2.16 -2.25 -25.36
C THR A 68 2.74 -1.72 -24.06
N GLY A 69 2.50 -2.39 -22.93
CA GLY A 69 3.06 -1.99 -21.65
C GLY A 69 2.31 -2.53 -20.45
N ARG A 70 2.85 -2.22 -19.28
CA ARG A 70 2.29 -2.59 -17.97
C ARG A 70 1.86 -1.33 -17.24
N ASN A 71 0.66 -1.35 -16.68
CA ASN A 71 0.18 -0.23 -15.87
C ASN A 71 0.77 -0.30 -14.46
N PRO A 72 0.97 0.86 -13.79
CA PRO A 72 1.36 0.87 -12.38
C PRO A 72 0.37 0.09 -11.53
N ARG A 73 0.88 -0.74 -10.61
CA ARG A 73 0.03 -1.45 -9.66
C ARG A 73 -0.73 -0.50 -8.75
N THR A 74 -1.92 -0.91 -8.35
CA THR A 74 -2.70 -0.21 -7.32
C THR A 74 -2.79 -1.11 -6.10
N VAL A 75 -2.63 -0.53 -4.90
CA VAL A 75 -2.86 -1.24 -3.65
C VAL A 75 -3.99 -0.58 -2.90
N THR A 76 -4.97 -1.36 -2.48
CA THR A 76 -6.09 -0.91 -1.66
C THR A 76 -6.09 -1.67 -0.34
N LEU A 77 -6.18 -0.93 0.77
CA LEU A 77 -6.25 -1.52 2.11
C LEU A 77 -7.13 -0.66 3.03
N GLU A 78 -7.64 -1.31 4.08
CA GLU A 78 -8.46 -0.68 5.10
C GLU A 78 -7.70 -0.58 6.43
N LEU A 79 -7.59 0.63 6.99
CA LEU A 79 -7.05 0.86 8.32
C LEU A 79 -8.18 1.24 9.27
N MET A 80 -8.32 0.48 10.37
CA MET A 80 -9.25 0.78 11.44
C MET A 80 -8.52 1.48 12.59
N PHE A 81 -9.12 2.55 13.09
CA PHE A 81 -8.67 3.28 14.27
C PHE A 81 -9.77 3.26 15.33
N ASP A 82 -9.41 2.99 16.57
CA ASP A 82 -10.32 2.87 17.70
C ASP A 82 -9.73 3.52 18.96
N ALA A 83 -10.53 4.36 19.61
CA ALA A 83 -10.21 5.03 20.84
C ALA A 83 -11.35 4.91 21.88
N SER A 84 -12.26 3.93 21.75
CA SER A 84 -13.42 3.83 22.65
C SER A 84 -13.06 3.44 24.07
N GLU A 85 -12.04 2.60 24.21
CA GLU A 85 -11.53 2.12 25.51
C GLU A 85 -10.48 3.06 26.11
N VAL A 86 -10.16 4.16 25.42
CA VAL A 86 -9.13 5.11 25.85
C VAL A 86 -9.83 6.33 26.45
N ALA A 87 -9.63 6.56 27.75
CA ALA A 87 -10.09 7.78 28.40
C ALA A 87 -9.50 9.00 27.67
N GLU A 88 -10.37 9.94 27.28
CA GLU A 88 -10.00 11.11 26.46
C GLU A 88 -9.32 10.77 25.11
N GLY A 89 -9.50 9.54 24.63
CA GLY A 89 -8.94 9.08 23.37
C GLY A 89 -9.34 9.96 22.19
N SER A 90 -8.41 10.16 21.27
CA SER A 90 -8.58 11.02 20.10
C SER A 90 -8.05 10.33 18.85
N LEU A 91 -8.86 10.35 17.78
CA LEU A 91 -8.45 9.88 16.46
C LEU A 91 -7.79 10.99 15.62
N ARG A 92 -7.67 12.20 16.17
CA ARG A 92 -7.18 13.36 15.42
C ARG A 92 -5.76 13.13 14.90
N GLU A 93 -4.84 12.75 15.79
CA GLU A 93 -3.43 12.54 15.46
C GLU A 93 -3.21 11.45 14.40
N PRO A 94 -3.76 10.22 14.51
CA PRO A 94 -3.57 9.21 13.48
C PRO A 94 -4.21 9.58 12.13
N LEU A 95 -5.33 10.30 12.13
CA LEU A 95 -5.98 10.75 10.90
C LEU A 95 -5.24 11.93 10.25
N GLU A 96 -4.72 12.88 11.03
CA GLU A 96 -3.84 13.96 10.53
C GLU A 96 -2.53 13.39 9.97
N ALA A 97 -1.97 12.35 10.59
CA ALA A 97 -0.81 11.65 10.06
C ALA A 97 -1.10 11.00 8.70
N LEU A 98 -2.28 10.39 8.53
CA LEU A 98 -2.72 9.86 7.24
C LEU A 98 -2.88 10.97 6.20
N ASP A 99 -3.52 12.08 6.55
CA ASP A 99 -3.74 13.22 5.66
C ASP A 99 -2.43 13.82 5.13
N LYS A 100 -1.40 13.91 5.99
CA LYS A 100 -0.05 14.35 5.56
C LYS A 100 0.54 13.54 4.42
N LEU A 101 0.17 12.26 4.26
CA LEU A 101 0.64 11.45 3.14
C LEU A 101 0.05 11.84 1.78
N LEU A 102 -0.99 12.68 1.75
CA LEU A 102 -1.54 13.29 0.54
C LEU A 102 -0.98 14.68 0.26
N GLN A 103 -0.30 15.29 1.23
CA GLN A 103 0.20 16.65 1.13
C GLN A 103 1.57 16.70 0.46
N ASN A 104 1.90 17.83 -0.17
CA ASN A 104 3.20 18.01 -0.81
C ASN A 104 4.32 18.00 0.23
N VAL A 105 5.39 17.23 -0.04
CA VAL A 105 6.60 17.20 0.80
C VAL A 105 7.28 18.57 0.89
N SER A 106 7.14 19.40 -0.14
CA SER A 106 7.61 20.78 -0.11
C SER A 106 6.82 21.66 -1.09
N GLU A 107 6.27 22.76 -0.60
CA GLU A 107 5.59 23.76 -1.44
C GLU A 107 6.58 24.63 -2.23
N THR A 108 7.78 24.82 -1.69
CA THR A 108 8.79 25.76 -2.19
C THR A 108 10.06 25.11 -2.75
N GLY A 109 10.16 23.77 -2.75
CA GLY A 109 11.32 23.01 -3.26
C GLY A 109 11.03 22.12 -4.47
N ASP A 110 12.01 21.29 -4.84
CA ASP A 110 11.99 20.43 -6.04
C ASP A 110 10.99 19.25 -5.96
N LEU A 111 10.44 18.97 -4.78
CA LEU A 111 9.54 17.84 -4.52
C LEU A 111 8.09 18.31 -4.34
N ARG A 112 7.48 18.83 -5.41
CA ARG A 112 6.05 19.18 -5.49
C ARG A 112 5.18 17.93 -5.75
N ARG A 113 5.28 16.96 -4.87
CA ARG A 113 4.47 15.74 -4.89
C ARG A 113 4.19 15.25 -3.47
N PRO A 114 3.16 14.41 -3.28
CA PRO A 114 3.00 13.64 -2.05
C PRO A 114 4.24 12.78 -1.75
N PRO A 115 4.48 12.46 -0.47
CA PRO A 115 5.59 11.60 -0.08
C PRO A 115 5.45 10.22 -0.74
N ALA A 116 6.59 9.69 -1.15
CA ALA A 116 6.75 8.30 -1.50
C ALA A 116 6.59 7.47 -0.22
N VAL A 117 5.78 6.43 -0.28
CA VAL A 117 5.53 5.52 0.82
C VAL A 117 5.90 4.09 0.45
N ARG A 118 6.32 3.31 1.44
CA ARG A 118 6.46 1.86 1.35
C ARG A 118 5.50 1.18 2.31
N VAL A 119 4.80 0.17 1.81
CA VAL A 119 3.97 -0.72 2.63
C VAL A 119 4.87 -1.83 3.18
N VAL A 120 4.91 -1.99 4.50
CA VAL A 120 5.73 -3.01 5.15
C VAL A 120 4.88 -3.78 6.14
N TRP A 121 4.82 -5.10 6.01
CA TRP A 121 4.15 -5.96 6.98
C TRP A 121 4.79 -7.34 7.03
N GLY A 122 5.30 -7.78 8.20
CA GLY A 122 5.99 -9.05 8.38
C GLY A 122 7.41 -8.88 8.95
N ALA A 123 8.19 -9.97 8.98
CA ALA A 123 9.57 -9.96 9.47
C ALA A 123 10.55 -9.48 8.39
N GLY A 124 11.26 -8.37 8.66
CA GLY A 124 12.33 -7.85 7.80
C GLY A 124 12.01 -6.52 7.10
N THR A 125 13.03 -5.91 6.48
CA THR A 125 12.96 -4.60 5.79
C THR A 125 12.31 -4.66 4.41
N LYS A 126 11.93 -5.86 3.93
CA LYS A 126 11.36 -6.11 2.60
C LYS A 126 9.86 -6.42 2.60
N GLY A 127 9.19 -6.33 3.76
CA GLY A 127 7.84 -6.89 3.92
C GLY A 127 7.91 -8.42 4.00
N GLY A 128 6.88 -9.04 4.58
CA GLY A 128 6.70 -10.49 4.59
C GLY A 128 6.30 -10.98 3.20
N ASP A 129 5.10 -11.55 3.06
CA ASP A 129 4.63 -12.09 1.77
C ASP A 129 4.16 -10.99 0.79
N LEU A 130 4.15 -9.72 1.22
CA LEU A 130 3.84 -8.61 0.34
C LEU A 130 5.05 -8.28 -0.57
N PRO A 131 4.83 -8.02 -1.87
CA PRO A 131 5.90 -7.56 -2.74
C PRO A 131 6.44 -6.21 -2.25
N ASP A 132 7.74 -5.96 -2.44
CA ASP A 132 8.29 -4.62 -2.23
C ASP A 132 7.54 -3.64 -3.15
N PHE A 133 6.93 -2.64 -2.53
CA PHE A 133 5.99 -1.76 -3.17
C PHE A 133 6.26 -0.33 -2.71
N SER A 134 6.77 0.48 -3.64
CA SER A 134 6.95 1.92 -3.45
C SER A 134 5.86 2.64 -4.21
N ALA A 135 5.19 3.57 -3.55
CA ALA A 135 3.99 4.19 -4.08
C ALA A 135 3.80 5.61 -3.56
N VAL A 136 2.81 6.30 -4.10
CA VAL A 136 2.20 7.48 -3.48
C VAL A 136 0.79 7.13 -3.04
N VAL A 137 0.28 7.85 -2.06
CA VAL A 137 -1.14 7.79 -1.72
C VAL A 137 -1.93 8.49 -2.82
N GLU A 138 -2.81 7.75 -3.48
CA GLU A 138 -3.69 8.27 -4.54
C GLU A 138 -4.98 8.84 -3.93
N SER A 139 -5.52 8.20 -2.89
CA SER A 139 -6.70 8.70 -2.17
C SER A 139 -6.81 8.10 -0.77
N ILE A 140 -7.40 8.87 0.15
CA ILE A 140 -7.81 8.42 1.48
C ILE A 140 -9.29 8.77 1.64
N SER A 141 -10.10 7.80 2.05
CA SER A 141 -11.52 8.01 2.38
C SER A 141 -11.80 7.51 3.80
N VAL A 142 -12.06 8.45 4.72
CA VAL A 142 -12.25 8.15 6.14
C VAL A 142 -13.73 8.16 6.51
N LYS A 143 -14.25 7.00 6.92
CA LYS A 143 -15.58 6.86 7.52
C LYS A 143 -15.47 6.96 9.04
N HIS A 144 -15.95 8.06 9.58
CA HIS A 144 -16.05 8.27 11.03
C HIS A 144 -17.30 7.54 11.56
N THR A 145 -17.13 6.80 12.66
CA THR A 145 -18.17 5.95 13.28
C THR A 145 -18.03 5.96 14.79
N MET A 146 -19.10 5.66 15.52
CA MET A 146 -19.12 5.61 16.99
C MET A 146 -18.64 6.92 17.63
N PHE A 147 -19.60 7.74 18.02
CA PHE A 147 -19.34 9.04 18.64
C PHE A 147 -19.64 8.99 20.13
N GLY A 148 -18.80 9.64 20.92
CA GLY A 148 -19.07 9.91 22.33
C GLY A 148 -20.23 10.91 22.48
N ALA A 149 -20.79 10.99 23.69
CA ALA A 149 -21.83 11.97 24.01
C ALA A 149 -21.35 13.44 23.87
N ASP A 150 -20.04 13.66 23.93
CA ASP A 150 -19.37 14.94 23.70
C ASP A 150 -19.08 15.25 22.22
N GLY A 151 -19.52 14.38 21.30
CA GLY A 151 -19.33 14.54 19.85
C GLY A 151 -17.95 14.11 19.34
N ARG A 152 -17.05 13.61 20.19
CA ARG A 152 -15.77 13.06 19.74
C ARG A 152 -15.98 11.77 18.96
N CYS A 153 -15.31 11.63 17.81
CA CYS A 153 -15.27 10.38 17.07
C CYS A 153 -14.33 9.39 17.75
N LEU A 154 -14.85 8.22 18.12
CA LEU A 154 -14.10 7.17 18.82
C LEU A 154 -13.66 6.03 17.89
N ARG A 155 -14.24 5.90 16.69
CA ARG A 155 -13.78 4.91 15.70
C ARG A 155 -13.78 5.44 14.27
N ALA A 156 -12.76 5.14 13.50
CA ALA A 156 -12.73 5.50 12.09
C ALA A 156 -12.19 4.36 11.23
N ILE A 157 -12.69 4.28 10.01
CA ILE A 157 -12.23 3.34 9.00
C ILE A 157 -11.70 4.15 7.83
N ALA A 158 -10.40 4.06 7.58
CA ALA A 158 -9.74 4.73 6.47
C ALA A 158 -9.47 3.75 5.33
N ASN A 159 -10.10 3.99 4.19
CA ASN A 159 -9.79 3.30 2.93
C ASN A 159 -8.64 4.02 2.27
N VAL A 160 -7.48 3.37 2.17
CA VAL A 160 -6.25 3.93 1.61
C VAL A 160 -5.99 3.27 0.26
N LYS A 161 -5.88 4.10 -0.78
CA LYS A 161 -5.51 3.67 -2.13
C LYS A 161 -4.13 4.22 -2.47
N LEU A 162 -3.25 3.31 -2.89
CA LEU A 162 -1.86 3.59 -3.22
C LEU A 162 -1.62 3.29 -4.70
N LYS A 163 -0.77 4.08 -5.35
CA LYS A 163 -0.37 3.87 -6.74
C LYS A 163 1.13 3.65 -6.84
N GLU A 164 1.54 2.54 -7.46
CA GLU A 164 2.95 2.20 -7.68
C GLU A 164 3.66 3.35 -8.38
N ALA A 165 4.80 3.75 -7.83
CA ALA A 165 5.61 4.80 -8.40
C ALA A 165 7.08 4.53 -8.10
N THR A 166 7.89 4.66 -9.15
CA THR A 166 9.34 4.55 -9.03
C THR A 166 9.90 5.94 -8.77
N PHE A 167 10.48 6.13 -7.60
CA PHE A 167 11.18 7.36 -7.25
C PHE A 167 12.68 7.12 -7.41
N ALA A 168 13.36 8.00 -8.13
CA ALA A 168 14.81 8.01 -8.12
C ALA A 168 15.25 8.23 -6.67
N ARG A 169 16.08 7.31 -6.12
CA ARG A 169 16.73 7.57 -4.84
C ARG A 169 17.56 8.84 -5.03
N SER A 170 17.26 9.91 -4.29
CA SER A 170 18.21 11.01 -4.15
C SER A 170 19.48 10.38 -3.58
N ARG A 171 20.56 10.43 -4.35
CA ARG A 171 21.89 9.99 -3.91
C ARG A 171 22.35 10.80 -2.71
#